data_AF-A0A2H9TCU4-F1
#
_entry.id   AF-A0A2H9TCU4-F1
#
_cell.length_a   1.000
_cell.length_b   1.000
_cell.length_c   1.000
_cell.angle_alpha   90.00
_cell.angle_beta   90.00
_cell.angle_gamma   90.00
#
_symmetry.space_group_name_H-M   'P 1'
#
loop_
_entity.id
_entity.type
_entity.pdbx_description
1 polymer ?
#
loop_
_entity_poly.entity_id
_entity_poly.type
_entity_poly.pdbx_seq_one_letter_code
_entity_poly.pdbx_strand_id
1 'polypeptide(L)'
;MTNKEGSFKLIGIVMGISLLIAAFWDSLPWLKDSIHAVLNPTAGFLLGWNLTWGMLILVFIISLITTIIQKYATDQKALKELKKEQKILSEEMKKYKDHPEKLMELQKKQLEFIPKTMKLSTRALAYTGIPFILFFRWFNDYFIAAGNPVFLGFMGWFIFYLIMTLIFSGLLKKWMDVV
;
A
#
# COMPACT_ATOMS: atom_id res chain seq x y z
N MET A 1 19.63 18.78 5.72
CA MET A 1 19.03 17.47 5.36
C MET A 1 17.78 17.30 6.22
N THR A 2 16.59 17.48 5.66
CA THR A 2 15.33 17.34 6.43
C THR A 2 15.17 15.88 6.83
N ASN A 3 15.16 15.61 8.14
CA ASN A 3 15.06 14.27 8.69
C ASN A 3 13.70 13.64 8.27
N LYS A 4 13.74 12.75 7.27
CA LYS A 4 12.54 12.08 6.71
C LYS A 4 12.13 10.83 7.50
N GLU A 5 12.52 10.76 8.76
CA GLU A 5 12.15 9.66 9.64
C GLU A 5 10.66 9.71 10.01
N GLY A 6 9.98 8.58 9.90
CA GLY A 6 8.62 8.37 10.39
C GLY A 6 8.58 8.17 11.91
N SER A 7 7.38 8.27 12.49
CA SER A 7 7.15 8.08 13.92
C SER A 7 6.22 6.88 14.16
N PHE A 8 6.66 5.92 14.97
CA PHE A 8 5.83 4.76 15.34
C PHE A 8 4.51 5.16 16.00
N LYS A 9 4.52 6.24 16.79
CA LYS A 9 3.30 6.78 17.42
C LYS A 9 2.30 7.26 16.37
N LEU A 10 2.79 7.92 15.32
CA LEU A 10 1.96 8.46 14.26
C LEU A 10 1.29 7.33 13.44
N ILE A 11 1.99 6.22 13.20
CA ILE A 11 1.38 5.03 12.60
C ILE A 11 0.29 4.46 13.50
N GLY A 12 0.57 4.30 14.80
CA GLY A 12 -0.40 3.74 15.74
C GLY A 12 -1.69 4.54 15.76
N ILE A 13 -1.60 5.87 15.72
CA ILE A 13 -2.75 6.77 15.61
C ILE A 13 -3.47 6.56 14.28
N VAL A 14 -2.75 6.59 13.16
CA VAL A 14 -3.34 6.42 11.82
C VAL A 14 -4.05 5.06 11.70
N MET A 15 -3.43 3.98 12.16
CA MET A 15 -4.03 2.64 12.19
C MET A 15 -5.24 2.58 13.11
N GLY A 16 -5.18 3.18 14.30
CA GLY A 16 -6.32 3.24 15.22
C GLY A 16 -7.52 3.96 14.61
N ILE A 17 -7.31 5.15 14.06
CA ILE A 17 -8.35 5.93 13.36
C ILE A 17 -8.90 5.14 12.17
N SER A 18 -8.01 4.54 11.39
CA SER A 18 -8.34 3.72 10.23
C SER A 18 -9.25 2.54 10.58
N LEU A 19 -8.93 1.81 11.66
CA LEU A 19 -9.74 0.71 12.16
C LEU A 19 -11.10 1.18 12.69
N LEU A 20 -11.13 2.31 13.41
CA LEU A 20 -12.38 2.90 13.89
C LEU A 20 -13.28 3.31 12.72
N ILE A 21 -12.74 3.98 11.70
CA ILE A 21 -13.49 4.33 10.48
C ILE A 21 -14.05 3.07 9.81
N ALA A 22 -13.24 2.01 9.68
CA ALA A 22 -13.67 0.78 9.06
C ALA A 22 -14.81 0.10 9.86
N ALA A 23 -14.66 0.01 11.18
CA ALA A 23 -15.62 -0.62 12.09
C ALA A 23 -16.95 0.15 12.17
N PHE A 24 -16.90 1.48 12.20
CA PHE A 24 -18.07 2.34 12.36
C PHE A 24 -18.57 2.96 11.05
N TRP A 25 -18.11 2.47 9.90
CA TRP A 25 -18.46 3.02 8.57
C TRP A 25 -19.97 3.24 8.38
N ASP A 26 -20.78 2.24 8.72
CA ASP A 26 -22.24 2.31 8.57
C ASP A 26 -22.92 3.14 9.68
N SER A 27 -22.21 3.38 10.79
CA SER A 27 -22.66 4.24 11.89
C SER A 27 -22.28 5.72 11.69
N LEU A 28 -21.55 6.06 10.63
CA LEU A 28 -21.10 7.43 10.32
C LEU A 28 -21.69 7.93 8.98
N PRO A 29 -23.01 8.21 8.90
CA PRO A 29 -23.65 8.64 7.65
C PRO A 29 -23.00 9.88 7.03
N TRP A 30 -22.69 10.89 7.84
CA TRP A 30 -22.05 12.13 7.38
C TRP A 30 -20.72 11.85 6.67
N LEU A 31 -19.93 10.89 7.16
CA LEU A 31 -18.65 10.52 6.56
C LEU A 31 -18.88 9.72 5.29
N LYS A 32 -19.71 8.68 5.37
CA LYS A 32 -20.07 7.82 4.25
C LYS A 32 -20.61 8.64 3.07
N ASP A 33 -21.62 9.46 3.31
CA ASP A 33 -22.28 10.29 2.30
C ASP A 33 -21.32 11.31 1.68
N SER A 34 -20.42 11.90 2.48
CA SER A 34 -19.38 12.81 1.97
C SER A 34 -18.42 12.10 1.02
N ILE A 35 -17.95 10.91 1.39
CA ILE A 35 -17.05 10.12 0.54
C ILE A 35 -17.75 9.69 -0.75
N HIS A 36 -19.01 9.23 -0.65
CA HIS A 36 -19.83 8.89 -1.81
C HIS A 36 -20.06 10.10 -2.72
N ALA A 37 -20.34 11.29 -2.18
CA ALA A 37 -20.53 12.51 -2.95
C ALA A 37 -19.28 12.93 -3.74
N VAL A 38 -18.08 12.65 -3.23
CA VAL A 38 -16.82 12.96 -3.91
C VAL A 38 -16.43 11.88 -4.92
N LEU A 39 -16.57 10.60 -4.55
CA LEU A 39 -16.09 9.48 -5.36
C LEU A 39 -17.09 9.04 -6.44
N ASN A 40 -18.40 9.16 -6.23
CA ASN A 40 -19.40 8.75 -7.22
C ASN A 40 -19.29 9.53 -8.55
N PRO A 41 -19.18 10.87 -8.56
CA PRO A 41 -19.05 11.63 -9.81
C PRO A 41 -17.72 11.41 -10.54
N THR A 42 -16.71 10.89 -9.83
CA THR A 42 -15.35 10.71 -10.36
C THR A 42 -15.06 9.24 -10.64
N ALA A 43 -14.67 8.48 -9.61
CA ALA A 43 -14.38 7.06 -9.71
C ALA A 43 -15.62 6.23 -10.06
N GLY A 44 -16.80 6.60 -9.54
CA GLY A 44 -18.06 5.92 -9.86
C GLY A 44 -18.46 6.08 -11.32
N PHE A 45 -18.37 7.31 -11.87
CA PHE A 45 -18.60 7.56 -13.30
C PHE A 45 -17.67 6.73 -14.19
N LEU A 46 -16.38 6.69 -13.83
CA LEU A 46 -15.39 5.92 -14.57
C LEU A 46 -15.68 4.41 -14.54
N LEU A 47 -16.09 3.86 -13.39
CA LEU A 47 -16.50 2.46 -13.25
C LEU A 47 -17.84 2.16 -13.97
N GLY A 48 -18.75 3.14 -14.03
CA GLY A 48 -20.03 3.00 -14.71
C GLY A 48 -19.94 3.00 -16.23
N TRP A 49 -18.94 3.69 -16.81
CA TRP A 49 -18.75 3.72 -18.27
C TRP A 49 -18.38 2.34 -18.84
N ASN A 50 -17.37 1.72 -18.26
CA ASN A 50 -17.02 0.34 -18.53
C ASN A 50 -16.30 -0.20 -17.31
N LEU A 51 -16.87 -1.24 -16.71
CA LEU A 51 -16.40 -1.74 -15.44
C LEU A 51 -14.91 -2.14 -15.46
N THR A 52 -14.50 -2.92 -16.46
CA THR A 52 -13.13 -3.45 -16.56
C THR A 52 -12.13 -2.33 -16.86
N TRP A 53 -12.42 -1.48 -17.86
CA TRP A 53 -11.52 -0.38 -18.23
C TRP A 53 -11.47 0.70 -17.14
N GLY A 54 -12.61 1.03 -16.54
CA GLY A 54 -12.68 1.98 -15.44
C GLY A 54 -11.88 1.50 -14.23
N MET A 55 -12.00 0.21 -13.90
CA MET A 55 -11.20 -0.42 -12.85
C MET A 55 -9.70 -0.37 -13.16
N LEU A 56 -9.29 -0.71 -14.38
CA LEU A 56 -7.88 -0.64 -14.79
C LEU A 56 -7.31 0.77 -14.65
N ILE A 57 -8.03 1.78 -15.13
CA ILE A 57 -7.62 3.19 -15.06
C ILE A 57 -7.53 3.64 -13.60
N LEU A 58 -8.51 3.29 -12.75
CA LEU A 58 -8.48 3.62 -11.34
C LEU A 58 -7.29 2.99 -10.62
N VAL A 59 -7.05 1.69 -10.81
CA VAL A 59 -5.92 1.00 -10.18
C VAL A 59 -4.60 1.61 -10.64
N PHE A 60 -4.48 1.98 -11.92
CA PHE A 60 -3.30 2.68 -12.43
C PHE A 60 -3.09 4.04 -11.76
N ILE A 61 -4.15 4.88 -11.68
CA ILE A 61 -4.08 6.21 -11.04
C ILE A 61 -3.72 6.07 -9.55
N ILE A 62 -4.33 5.15 -8.83
CA ILE A 62 -4.04 4.91 -7.40
C ILE A 62 -2.60 4.43 -7.24
N SER A 63 -2.15 3.49 -8.09
CA SER A 63 -0.77 3.01 -8.09
C SER A 63 0.23 4.14 -8.37
N LEU A 64 -0.11 5.05 -9.29
CA LEU A 64 0.69 6.23 -9.62
C LEU A 64 0.78 7.20 -8.43
N ILE A 65 -0.36 7.58 -7.86
CA ILE A 65 -0.42 8.50 -6.70
C ILE A 65 0.35 7.90 -5.51
N THR A 66 0.11 6.64 -5.19
CA THR A 66 0.80 5.98 -4.06
C THR A 66 2.30 5.85 -4.31
N THR A 67 2.74 5.58 -5.53
CA THR A 67 4.18 5.55 -5.90
C THR A 67 4.82 6.94 -5.80
N ILE A 68 4.12 7.99 -6.24
CA ILE A 68 4.56 9.38 -6.07
C ILE A 68 4.70 9.72 -4.58
N ILE A 69 3.68 9.42 -3.76
CA ILE A 69 3.73 9.65 -2.32
C ILE A 69 4.90 8.88 -1.71
N GLN A 70 5.09 7.61 -2.05
CA GLN A 70 6.21 6.81 -1.56
C GLN A 70 7.55 7.46 -1.93
N LYS A 71 7.72 7.92 -3.17
CA LYS A 71 8.94 8.57 -3.65
C LYS A 71 9.30 9.81 -2.85
N TYR A 72 8.32 10.68 -2.60
CA TYR A 72 8.59 11.99 -1.97
C TYR A 72 8.50 11.95 -0.44
N ALA A 73 7.67 11.08 0.12
CA ALA A 73 7.47 10.96 1.57
C ALA A 73 8.49 10.05 2.27
N THR A 74 9.29 9.28 1.55
CA THR A 74 10.34 8.43 2.17
C THR A 74 11.74 8.84 1.74
N ASP A 75 12.75 8.45 2.52
CA ASP A 75 14.15 8.60 2.12
C ASP A 75 14.57 7.44 1.21
N GLN A 76 14.46 7.68 -0.10
CA GLN A 76 14.81 6.70 -1.12
C GLN A 76 16.28 6.30 -1.10
N LYS A 77 17.21 7.19 -0.70
CA LYS A 77 18.63 6.85 -0.64
C LYS A 77 18.89 5.87 0.51
N ALA A 78 18.39 6.21 1.69
CA ALA A 78 18.51 5.35 2.87
C ALA A 78 17.82 3.99 2.67
N LEU A 79 16.65 3.96 2.03
CA LEU A 79 15.96 2.70 1.71
C LEU A 79 16.74 1.83 0.71
N LYS A 80 17.41 2.43 -0.30
CA LYS A 80 18.24 1.69 -1.26
C LYS A 80 19.47 1.11 -0.60
N GLU A 81 20.13 1.88 0.25
CA GLU A 81 21.29 1.43 1.02
C GLU A 81 20.92 0.27 1.94
N LEU A 82 19.84 0.42 2.70
CA LEU A 82 19.34 -0.63 3.58
C LEU A 82 18.93 -1.90 2.80
N LYS A 83 18.33 -1.78 1.61
CA LYS A 83 18.02 -2.92 0.74
C LYS A 83 19.27 -3.61 0.19
N LYS A 84 20.35 -2.86 -0.07
CA LYS A 84 21.65 -3.45 -0.44
C LYS A 84 22.25 -4.25 0.72
N GLU A 85 22.24 -3.70 1.93
CA GLU A 85 22.72 -4.40 3.14
C GLU A 85 21.92 -5.68 3.40
N GLN A 86 20.59 -5.63 3.30
CA GLN A 86 19.74 -6.81 3.40
C GLN A 86 20.07 -7.87 2.34
N LYS A 87 20.39 -7.44 1.11
CA LYS A 87 20.75 -8.36 0.03
C LYS A 87 22.09 -9.06 0.30
N ILE A 88 23.10 -8.30 0.74
CA ILE A 88 24.41 -8.86 1.14
C ILE A 88 24.22 -9.88 2.27
N LEU A 89 23.42 -9.54 3.29
CA LEU A 89 23.11 -10.46 4.39
C LEU A 89 22.38 -11.72 3.91
N SER A 90 21.45 -11.58 2.97
CA SER A 90 20.74 -12.72 2.37
C SER A 90 21.68 -13.64 1.58
N GLU A 91 22.64 -13.08 0.85
CA GLU A 91 23.66 -13.84 0.15
C GLU A 91 24.61 -14.54 1.13
N GLU A 92 24.96 -13.91 2.25
CA GLU A 92 25.77 -14.51 3.30
C GLU A 92 25.05 -15.68 3.98
N MET A 93 23.75 -15.54 4.31
CA MET A 93 22.94 -16.65 4.83
C MET A 93 22.91 -17.85 3.88
N LYS A 94 22.91 -17.62 2.56
CA LYS A 94 22.97 -18.71 1.57
C LYS A 94 24.31 -19.45 1.56
N LYS A 95 25.40 -18.79 1.96
CA LYS A 95 26.75 -19.41 2.06
C LYS A 95 26.91 -20.21 3.34
N TYR A 96 26.21 -19.86 4.41
CA TYR A 96 26.33 -20.49 5.73
C TYR A 96 25.12 -21.38 6.10
N LYS A 97 24.46 -21.98 5.11
CA LYS A 97 23.27 -22.83 5.33
C LYS A 97 23.55 -24.01 6.26
N ASP A 98 24.75 -24.56 6.19
CA ASP A 98 25.18 -25.74 6.95
C ASP A 98 25.78 -25.38 8.32
N HIS A 99 25.75 -24.10 8.71
CA HIS A 99 26.27 -23.59 9.97
C HIS A 99 25.14 -22.96 10.81
N PRO A 100 24.38 -23.75 11.60
CA PRO A 100 23.18 -23.30 12.30
C PRO A 100 23.42 -22.10 13.22
N GLU A 101 24.53 -22.08 13.95
CA GLU A 101 24.87 -20.98 14.87
C GLU A 101 25.10 -19.66 14.13
N LYS A 102 25.91 -19.69 13.07
CA LYS A 102 26.18 -18.53 12.22
C LYS A 102 24.93 -18.08 11.47
N LEU A 103 24.12 -19.01 11.01
CA LEU A 103 22.84 -18.71 10.37
C LEU A 103 21.87 -18.02 11.33
N MET A 104 21.83 -18.44 12.60
CA MET A 104 21.04 -17.79 13.64
C MET A 104 21.52 -16.34 13.92
N GLU A 105 22.83 -16.10 13.95
CA GLU A 105 23.36 -14.74 14.09
C GLU A 105 22.97 -13.83 12.92
N LEU A 106 23.10 -14.34 11.69
CA LEU A 106 22.71 -13.60 10.49
C LEU A 106 21.19 -13.31 10.47
N GLN A 107 20.36 -14.24 10.94
CA GLN A 107 18.93 -14.01 11.11
C GLN A 107 18.64 -12.92 12.14
N LYS A 108 19.33 -12.91 13.29
CA LYS A 108 19.18 -11.83 14.30
C LYS A 108 19.52 -10.47 13.68
N LYS A 109 20.62 -10.40 12.92
CA LYS A 109 21.00 -9.19 12.19
C LYS A 109 19.95 -8.79 11.14
N GLN A 110 19.27 -9.76 10.53
CA GLN A 110 18.17 -9.49 9.60
C GLN A 110 16.98 -8.81 10.32
N LEU A 111 16.66 -9.25 11.54
CA LEU A 111 15.59 -8.66 12.35
C LEU A 111 15.87 -7.21 12.73
N GLU A 112 17.14 -6.83 12.93
CA GLU A 112 17.53 -5.44 13.21
C GLU A 112 17.19 -4.47 12.06
N PHE A 113 17.04 -4.96 10.83
CA PHE A 113 16.60 -4.14 9.70
C PHE A 113 15.11 -3.85 9.70
N ILE A 114 14.29 -4.63 10.39
CA ILE A 114 12.84 -4.43 10.45
C ILE A 114 12.50 -3.04 11.00
N PRO A 115 12.92 -2.65 12.23
CA PRO A 115 12.56 -1.34 12.77
C PRO A 115 13.14 -0.19 11.95
N LYS A 116 14.33 -0.36 11.36
CA LYS A 116 14.95 0.64 10.46
C LYS A 116 14.12 0.84 9.18
N THR A 117 13.73 -0.26 8.53
CA THR A 117 12.88 -0.24 7.33
C THR A 117 11.54 0.41 7.64
N MET A 118 10.90 0.02 8.75
CA MET A 118 9.66 0.62 9.21
C MET A 118 9.82 2.13 9.42
N LYS A 119 10.83 2.57 10.17
CA LYS A 119 11.04 4.01 10.41
C LYS A 119 11.16 4.83 9.11
N LEU A 120 11.76 4.26 8.07
CA LEU A 120 11.93 4.91 6.77
C LEU A 120 10.68 4.84 5.87
N SER A 121 9.87 3.79 5.96
CA SER A 121 8.70 3.59 5.08
C SER A 121 7.40 4.13 5.66
N THR A 122 7.33 4.25 6.98
CA THR A 122 6.08 4.50 7.71
C THR A 122 5.48 5.88 7.52
N ARG A 123 6.30 6.86 7.18
CA ARG A 123 5.80 8.19 6.81
C ARG A 123 4.88 8.11 5.59
N ALA A 124 5.25 7.37 4.54
CA ALA A 124 4.38 7.19 3.38
C ALA A 124 3.09 6.44 3.75
N LEU A 125 3.19 5.38 4.55
CA LEU A 125 2.02 4.63 5.01
C LEU A 125 1.04 5.52 5.77
N ALA A 126 1.54 6.43 6.60
CA ALA A 126 0.69 7.34 7.36
C ALA A 126 -0.07 8.33 6.47
N TYR A 127 0.56 8.83 5.41
CA TYR A 127 -0.10 9.69 4.44
C TYR A 127 -1.17 8.95 3.63
N THR A 128 -0.95 7.68 3.32
CA THR A 128 -1.88 6.90 2.49
C THR A 128 -2.94 6.15 3.29
N GLY A 129 -2.71 5.83 4.57
CA GLY A 129 -3.54 4.89 5.33
C GLY A 129 -5.02 5.27 5.43
N ILE A 130 -5.30 6.49 5.93
CA ILE A 130 -6.69 6.98 6.07
C ILE A 130 -7.37 7.12 4.69
N PRO A 131 -6.79 7.82 3.69
CA PRO A 131 -7.38 7.90 2.35
C PRO A 131 -7.64 6.54 1.72
N PHE A 132 -6.71 5.59 1.88
CA PHE A 132 -6.82 4.26 1.31
C PHE A 132 -7.99 3.48 1.91
N ILE A 133 -8.21 3.58 3.22
CA ILE A 133 -9.33 2.89 3.88
C ILE A 133 -10.67 3.53 3.53
N LEU A 134 -10.76 4.86 3.48
CA LEU A 134 -11.98 5.54 3.03
C LEU A 134 -12.33 5.14 1.59
N PHE A 135 -11.34 5.14 0.70
CA PHE A 135 -11.51 4.70 -0.67
C PHE A 135 -11.95 3.24 -0.74
N PHE A 136 -11.32 2.35 0.03
CA PHE A 136 -11.61 0.92 -0.01
C PHE A 136 -12.98 0.58 0.57
N ARG A 137 -13.47 1.31 1.59
CA ARG A 137 -14.84 1.17 2.09
C ARG A 137 -15.87 1.62 1.05
N TRP A 138 -15.63 2.75 0.40
CA TRP A 138 -16.46 3.18 -0.72
C TRP A 138 -16.46 2.17 -1.88
N PHE A 139 -15.28 1.61 -2.21
CA PHE A 139 -15.14 0.60 -3.25
C PHE A 139 -16.01 -0.62 -2.95
N ASN A 140 -15.97 -1.11 -1.71
CA ASN A 140 -16.81 -2.21 -1.27
C ASN A 140 -18.30 -1.88 -1.43
N ASP A 141 -18.75 -0.70 -0.98
CA ASP A 141 -20.14 -0.27 -1.15
C ASP A 141 -20.55 -0.22 -2.63
N TYR A 142 -19.70 0.33 -3.48
CA TYR A 142 -19.93 0.43 -4.92
C TYR A 142 -20.10 -0.96 -5.56
N PHE A 143 -19.18 -1.89 -5.29
CA PHE A 143 -19.22 -3.22 -5.90
C PHE A 143 -20.36 -4.09 -5.36
N ILE A 144 -20.75 -3.93 -4.10
CA ILE A 144 -21.96 -4.55 -3.55
C ILE A 144 -23.19 -4.02 -4.30
N ALA A 145 -23.31 -2.69 -4.46
CA ALA A 145 -24.42 -2.08 -5.20
C ALA A 145 -24.45 -2.47 -6.69
N ALA A 146 -23.28 -2.70 -7.30
CA ALA A 146 -23.13 -3.16 -8.68
C ALA A 146 -23.38 -4.68 -8.86
N GLY A 147 -23.78 -5.40 -7.82
CA GLY A 147 -24.09 -6.84 -7.89
C GLY A 147 -22.87 -7.76 -7.87
N ASN A 148 -21.75 -7.32 -7.29
CA ASN A 148 -20.48 -8.07 -7.19
C ASN A 148 -20.00 -8.65 -8.53
N PRO A 149 -19.69 -7.79 -9.50
CA PRO A 149 -19.29 -8.22 -10.82
C PRO A 149 -17.99 -9.01 -10.81
N VAL A 150 -17.89 -9.95 -11.75
CA VAL A 150 -16.72 -10.79 -11.97
C VAL A 150 -15.86 -10.20 -13.07
N PHE A 151 -14.60 -9.92 -12.74
CA PHE A 151 -13.60 -9.45 -13.69
C PHE A 151 -12.96 -10.65 -14.39
N LEU A 152 -12.70 -10.50 -15.70
CA LEU A 152 -12.07 -11.52 -16.54
C LEU A 152 -12.77 -12.89 -16.50
N GLY A 153 -14.02 -12.96 -16.04
CA GLY A 153 -14.82 -14.19 -15.97
C GLY A 153 -14.57 -15.10 -14.76
N PHE A 154 -13.61 -14.81 -13.88
CA PHE A 154 -13.32 -15.69 -12.73
C PHE A 154 -12.86 -15.02 -11.42
N MET A 155 -12.57 -13.72 -11.41
CA MET A 155 -12.04 -13.05 -10.21
C MET A 155 -12.92 -11.88 -9.75
N GLY A 156 -13.13 -11.77 -8.43
CA GLY A 156 -13.81 -10.62 -7.85
C GLY A 156 -12.95 -9.35 -7.90
N TRP A 157 -13.60 -8.20 -7.65
CA TRP A 157 -12.96 -6.88 -7.70
C TRP A 157 -11.70 -6.78 -6.83
N PHE A 158 -11.69 -7.41 -5.65
CA PHE A 158 -10.56 -7.34 -4.71
C PHE A 158 -9.30 -8.04 -5.25
N ILE A 159 -9.47 -9.24 -5.80
CA ILE A 159 -8.36 -10.00 -6.39
C ILE A 159 -7.86 -9.30 -7.65
N PHE A 160 -8.78 -8.81 -8.49
CA PHE A 160 -8.41 -8.02 -9.66
C PHE A 160 -7.62 -6.76 -9.28
N TYR A 161 -8.10 -6.01 -8.28
CA TYR A 161 -7.42 -4.84 -7.71
C TYR A 161 -6.00 -5.20 -7.27
N LEU A 162 -5.84 -6.26 -6.48
CA LEU A 162 -4.56 -6.66 -5.91
C LEU A 162 -3.55 -7.03 -7.00
N ILE A 163 -3.95 -7.86 -7.97
CA ILE A 163 -3.08 -8.28 -9.08
C ILE A 163 -2.65 -7.06 -9.91
N MET A 164 -3.60 -6.22 -10.33
CA MET A 164 -3.30 -5.06 -11.16
C MET A 164 -2.45 -4.02 -10.41
N THR A 165 -2.67 -3.84 -9.11
CA THR A 165 -1.85 -2.95 -8.27
C THR A 165 -0.42 -3.45 -8.21
N LEU A 166 -0.18 -4.76 -8.06
CA LEU A 166 1.17 -5.33 -8.05
C LEU A 166 1.89 -5.11 -9.38
N ILE A 167 1.18 -5.30 -10.50
CA ILE A 167 1.72 -5.08 -11.85
C ILE A 167 2.07 -3.60 -12.04
N PHE A 168 1.10 -2.69 -11.87
CA PHE A 168 1.34 -1.26 -12.09
C PHE A 168 2.33 -0.68 -11.11
N SER A 169 2.24 -1.01 -9.81
CA SER A 169 3.23 -0.56 -8.83
C SER A 169 4.62 -1.06 -9.16
N GLY A 170 4.77 -2.31 -9.62
CA GLY A 170 6.06 -2.84 -10.05
C GLY A 170 6.66 -2.04 -11.22
N LEU A 171 5.85 -1.77 -12.24
CA LEU A 171 6.25 -0.96 -13.40
C LEU A 171 6.61 0.48 -13.01
N LEU A 172 5.75 1.13 -12.24
CA LEU A 172 5.91 2.52 -11.82
C LEU A 172 7.11 2.70 -10.90
N LYS A 173 7.34 1.79 -9.94
CA LYS A 173 8.51 1.84 -9.06
C LYS A 173 9.80 1.71 -9.84
N LYS A 174 9.84 0.80 -10.81
CA LYS A 174 11.01 0.64 -11.69
C LYS A 174 11.24 1.90 -12.53
N TRP A 175 10.18 2.45 -13.11
CA TRP A 175 10.26 3.67 -13.93
C TRP A 175 10.69 4.91 -13.12
N MET A 176 10.19 5.05 -11.89
CA MET A 176 10.43 6.20 -11.04
C MET A 176 11.64 6.04 -10.09
N ASP A 177 12.33 4.91 -10.17
CA ASP A 177 13.47 4.54 -9.32
C ASP A 177 13.16 4.59 -7.81
N VAL A 178 12.02 3.98 -7.45
CA VAL A 178 11.47 3.87 -6.08
C VAL A 178 11.69 2.47 -5.54
N VAL A 179 12.02 2.36 -4.25
CA VAL A 179 12.34 1.09 -3.56
C VAL A 179 11.15 0.17 -3.33
#